data_AF-A0A182SY86-F1
#
_entry.id   AF-A0A182SY86-F1
#
_cell.length_a   1.000
_cell.length_b   1.000
_cell.length_c   1.000
_cell.angle_alpha   90.00
_cell.angle_beta   90.00
_cell.angle_gamma   90.00
#
_symmetry.space_group_name_H-M   'P 1'
#
loop_
_entity.id
_entity.type
_entity.pdbx_description
1 polymer ?
#
loop_
_entity_poly.entity_id
_entity_poly.type
_entity_poly.pdbx_seq_one_letter_code
_entity_poly.pdbx_strand_id
1 'polypeptide(L)'
;EEQTLAYSPDERYEIDHYLERIRKLRNGGRAIEVRNRRYAALQRMCDDGTYFSETEMMQRDPLLYDQLVGQYMTEQEKHARDACTAEPSSVVGILLKQIDKDQAEKDLQQQKQEEAGQQQEQDGEPSRPNSPGGFPRAQWGNFDEEEEARVAALKCSGKQKRRHAIPAAQLMTAGERNLLRDEFVGIMHARFIAGEEKEFDYTQIDDSDAYDDLDTVDHDEQEKYFNLDDGSDEPADGSERDDAMHVENAGEESEDDLDIYMRHLNRHLEQQQMMAAGAAGTIRDPSCEYESDD
;
A
#
# COMPACT_ATOMS: atom_id res chain seq x y z
N GLU A 1 7.20 42.10 -27.41
CA GLU A 1 7.38 41.71 -28.83
C GLU A 1 8.45 42.56 -29.54
N GLU A 2 8.56 43.88 -29.32
CA GLU A 2 9.57 44.69 -30.05
C GLU A 2 11.04 44.44 -29.65
N GLN A 3 11.30 43.91 -28.45
CA GLN A 3 12.68 43.76 -27.93
C GLN A 3 13.45 42.57 -28.53
N THR A 4 12.75 41.59 -29.11
CA THR A 4 13.39 40.40 -29.72
C THR A 4 13.47 40.47 -31.25
N LEU A 5 12.94 41.53 -31.87
CA LEU A 5 12.96 41.73 -33.33
C LEU A 5 14.38 41.86 -33.91
N ALA A 6 15.35 42.26 -33.09
CA ALA A 6 16.76 42.40 -33.46
C ALA A 6 17.52 41.07 -33.58
N TYR A 7 16.95 39.96 -33.10
CA TYR A 7 17.55 38.64 -33.12
C TYR A 7 17.10 37.83 -34.34
N SER A 8 17.92 36.86 -34.74
CA SER A 8 17.58 35.87 -35.75
C SER A 8 16.28 35.12 -35.37
N PRO A 9 15.50 34.60 -36.34
CA PRO A 9 14.37 33.72 -36.03
C PRO A 9 14.73 32.59 -35.07
N ASP A 10 15.86 31.91 -35.29
CA ASP A 10 16.33 30.81 -34.45
C ASP A 10 16.67 31.30 -33.03
N GLU A 11 17.35 32.44 -32.93
CA GLU A 11 17.68 33.07 -31.65
C GLU A 11 16.42 33.49 -30.88
N ARG A 12 15.36 33.94 -31.58
CA ARG A 12 14.07 34.25 -30.96
C ARG A 12 13.41 33.01 -30.37
N TYR A 13 13.39 31.89 -31.11
CA TYR A 13 12.84 30.62 -30.61
C TYR A 13 13.61 30.13 -29.37
N GLU A 14 14.93 30.20 -29.38
CA GLU A 14 15.75 29.83 -28.22
C GLU A 14 15.45 30.74 -27.01
N ILE A 15 15.41 32.05 -27.20
CA ILE A 15 15.10 33.02 -26.14
C ILE A 15 13.70 32.73 -25.56
N ASP A 16 12.69 32.53 -26.41
CA ASP A 16 11.33 32.26 -25.97
C ASP A 16 11.24 30.94 -25.21
N HIS A 17 11.93 29.89 -25.68
CA HIS A 17 12.04 28.60 -25.00
C HIS A 17 12.66 28.74 -23.59
N TYR A 18 13.80 29.42 -23.46
CA TYR A 18 14.44 29.63 -22.15
C TYR A 18 13.58 30.49 -21.22
N LEU A 19 12.90 31.52 -21.75
CA LEU A 19 11.97 32.34 -20.96
C LEU A 19 10.78 31.52 -20.47
N GLU A 20 10.24 30.64 -21.31
CA GLU A 20 9.14 29.75 -20.94
C GLU A 20 9.58 28.71 -19.89
N ARG A 21 10.77 28.11 -20.05
CA ARG A 21 11.37 27.24 -19.03
C ARG A 21 11.53 27.95 -17.69
N ILE A 22 12.08 29.17 -17.67
CA ILE A 22 12.23 29.96 -16.44
C ILE A 22 10.87 30.25 -15.78
N ARG A 23 9.83 30.56 -16.58
CA ARG A 23 8.47 30.77 -16.08
C ARG A 23 7.89 29.49 -15.48
N LYS A 24 8.03 28.34 -16.15
CA LYS A 24 7.60 27.02 -15.65
C LYS A 24 8.29 26.70 -14.31
N LEU A 25 9.60 26.85 -14.25
CA LEU A 25 10.41 26.64 -13.04
C LEU A 25 9.94 27.49 -11.84
N ARG A 26 9.60 28.76 -12.07
CA ARG A 26 9.12 29.67 -11.02
C ARG A 26 7.72 29.31 -10.51
N ASN A 27 6.89 28.70 -11.35
CA ASN A 27 5.50 28.36 -11.04
C ASN A 27 5.36 26.93 -10.48
N GLY A 28 6.37 26.43 -9.76
CA GLY A 28 6.37 25.09 -9.17
C GLY A 28 6.90 23.98 -10.09
N GLY A 29 7.25 24.30 -11.35
CA GLY A 29 7.83 23.34 -12.29
C GLY A 29 9.15 22.73 -11.80
N ARG A 30 9.91 23.44 -10.95
CA ARG A 30 11.14 22.89 -10.34
C ARG A 30 10.86 21.64 -9.50
N ALA A 31 9.75 21.60 -8.76
CA ALA A 31 9.43 20.43 -7.94
C ALA A 31 9.10 19.20 -8.80
N ILE A 32 8.43 19.42 -9.94
CA ILE A 32 8.11 18.39 -10.93
C ILE A 32 9.40 17.90 -11.60
N GLU A 33 10.25 18.82 -12.07
CA GLU A 33 11.55 18.48 -12.68
C GLU A 33 12.43 17.67 -11.70
N VAL A 34 12.51 18.08 -10.44
CA VAL A 34 13.24 17.33 -9.40
C VAL A 34 12.64 15.94 -9.18
N ARG A 35 11.31 15.83 -9.11
CA ARG A 35 10.63 14.53 -8.94
C ARG A 35 10.90 13.61 -10.13
N ASN A 36 10.82 14.13 -11.35
CA ASN A 36 11.06 13.39 -12.59
C ASN A 36 12.53 12.97 -12.71
N ARG A 37 13.49 13.85 -12.37
CA ARG A 37 14.92 13.52 -12.30
C ARG A 37 15.21 12.42 -11.30
N ARG A 38 14.64 12.51 -10.09
CA ARG A 38 14.78 11.48 -9.06
C ARG A 38 14.15 10.17 -9.50
N TYR A 39 13.01 10.20 -10.18
CA TYR A 39 12.38 9.01 -10.73
C TYR A 39 13.27 8.34 -11.79
N ALA A 40 13.83 9.09 -12.73
CA ALA A 40 14.77 8.57 -13.73
C ALA A 40 16.05 7.99 -13.07
N ALA A 41 16.55 8.62 -12.02
CA ALA A 41 17.67 8.10 -11.25
C ALA A 41 17.32 6.80 -10.50
N LEU A 42 16.11 6.74 -9.91
CA LEU A 42 15.59 5.55 -9.26
C LEU A 42 15.53 4.37 -10.24
N GLN A 43 14.99 4.59 -11.44
CA GLN A 43 14.94 3.55 -12.48
C GLN A 43 16.33 2.99 -12.80
N ARG A 44 17.32 3.86 -13.02
CA ARG A 44 18.71 3.43 -13.27
C ARG A 44 19.29 2.63 -12.10
N MET A 45 19.03 3.06 -10.87
CA MET A 45 19.52 2.34 -9.67
C MET A 45 18.83 0.99 -9.46
N CYS A 46 17.56 0.86 -9.84
CA CYS A 46 16.85 -0.42 -9.86
C CYS A 46 17.46 -1.36 -10.89
N ASP A 47 17.78 -0.87 -12.09
CA ASP A 47 18.41 -1.65 -13.15
C ASP A 47 19.84 -2.11 -12.77
N ASP A 48 20.60 -1.22 -12.13
CA ASP A 48 21.95 -1.52 -11.61
C ASP A 48 21.91 -2.52 -10.43
N GLY A 49 20.78 -2.60 -9.72
CA GLY A 49 20.55 -3.52 -8.59
C GLY A 49 21.42 -3.26 -7.36
N THR A 50 22.00 -2.07 -7.25
CA THR A 50 22.94 -1.71 -6.17
C THR A 50 22.22 -1.09 -4.97
N TYR A 51 21.54 0.03 -5.18
CA TYR A 51 20.94 0.83 -4.10
C TYR A 51 19.58 0.28 -3.63
N PHE A 52 18.74 -0.15 -4.57
CA PHE A 52 17.40 -0.68 -4.27
C PHE A 52 17.38 -2.22 -4.16
N SER A 53 18.52 -2.83 -3.81
CA SER A 53 18.50 -4.25 -3.48
C SER A 53 17.74 -4.46 -2.16
N GLU A 54 17.03 -5.59 -2.03
CA GLU A 54 16.26 -5.89 -0.82
C GLU A 54 17.14 -5.83 0.45
N THR A 55 18.40 -6.25 0.34
CA THR A 55 19.35 -6.24 1.45
C THR A 55 19.75 -4.83 1.87
N GLU A 56 19.98 -3.91 0.93
CA GLU A 56 20.31 -2.50 1.22
C GLU A 56 19.09 -1.76 1.77
N MET A 57 17.91 -1.96 1.19
CA MET A 57 16.67 -1.35 1.70
C MET A 57 16.35 -1.80 3.13
N MET A 58 16.56 -3.09 3.44
CA MET A 58 16.42 -3.61 4.80
C MET A 58 17.40 -2.97 5.79
N GLN A 59 18.66 -2.74 5.39
CA GLN A 59 19.64 -2.11 6.28
C GLN A 59 19.28 -0.67 6.62
N ARG A 60 18.71 0.06 5.66
CA ARG A 60 18.28 1.45 5.82
C ARG A 60 17.05 1.60 6.71
N ASP A 61 16.04 0.76 6.54
CA ASP A 61 14.85 0.75 7.40
C ASP A 61 14.50 -0.68 7.87
N PRO A 62 15.15 -1.14 8.96
CA PRO A 62 14.93 -2.49 9.49
C PRO A 62 13.54 -2.65 10.13
N LEU A 63 12.93 -1.57 10.63
CA LEU A 63 11.60 -1.62 11.25
C LEU A 63 10.52 -1.85 10.20
N LEU A 64 10.53 -1.03 9.16
CA LEU A 64 9.57 -1.15 8.06
C LEU A 64 9.70 -2.52 7.39
N TYR A 65 10.93 -3.01 7.19
CA TYR A 65 11.16 -4.34 6.64
C TYR A 65 10.59 -5.44 7.53
N ASP A 66 10.80 -5.38 8.85
CA ASP A 66 10.26 -6.39 9.77
C ASP A 66 8.73 -6.43 9.72
N GLN A 67 8.08 -5.27 9.72
CA GLN A 67 6.62 -5.16 9.71
C GLN A 67 5.98 -5.71 8.42
N LEU A 68 6.53 -5.36 7.25
CA LEU A 68 5.94 -5.73 5.96
C LEU A 68 6.45 -7.08 5.44
N VAL A 69 7.71 -7.43 5.68
CA VAL A 69 8.34 -8.62 5.09
C VAL A 69 8.79 -9.61 6.17
N GLY A 70 9.58 -9.15 7.13
CA GLY A 70 10.30 -10.01 8.08
C GLY A 70 9.40 -10.90 8.96
N GLN A 71 8.23 -10.40 9.38
CA GLN A 71 7.25 -11.15 10.19
C GLN A 71 6.60 -12.32 9.44
N TYR A 72 6.53 -12.22 8.11
CA TYR A 72 5.85 -13.20 7.24
C TYR A 72 6.82 -14.11 6.50
N MET A 73 8.13 -13.93 6.71
CA MET A 73 9.15 -14.85 6.25
C MET A 73 9.29 -16.03 7.21
N THR A 74 9.41 -17.23 6.66
CA THR A 74 9.78 -18.42 7.41
C THR A 74 11.26 -18.38 7.81
N GLU A 75 11.63 -19.07 8.89
CA GLU A 75 13.03 -19.16 9.31
C GLU A 75 13.94 -19.76 8.23
N GLN A 76 13.42 -20.67 7.41
CA GLN A 76 14.15 -21.22 6.28
C GLN A 76 14.42 -20.18 5.19
N GLU A 77 13.44 -19.33 4.85
CA GLU A 77 13.61 -18.23 3.90
C GLU A 77 14.61 -17.19 4.43
N LYS A 78 14.55 -16.85 5.72
CA LYS A 78 15.52 -15.93 6.37
C LYS A 78 16.94 -16.48 6.31
N HIS A 79 17.15 -17.75 6.65
CA HIS A 79 18.46 -18.38 6.55
C HIS A 79 18.99 -18.44 5.12
N ALA A 80 18.13 -18.71 4.13
CA ALA A 80 18.54 -18.73 2.73
C ALA A 80 19.00 -17.34 2.24
N ARG A 81 18.30 -16.27 2.66
CA ARG A 81 18.68 -14.88 2.40
C ARG A 81 20.02 -14.55 3.03
N ASP A 82 20.18 -14.82 4.33
CA ASP A 82 21.41 -14.51 5.06
C ASP A 82 22.61 -15.31 4.50
N ALA A 83 22.38 -16.52 3.99
CA ALA A 83 23.42 -17.31 3.33
C ALA A 83 23.88 -16.73 1.97
N CYS A 84 23.03 -15.94 1.30
CA CYS A 84 23.40 -15.25 0.06
C CYS A 84 24.23 -13.99 0.30
N THR A 85 24.20 -13.43 1.52
CA THR A 85 25.08 -12.30 1.85
C THR A 85 26.53 -12.73 1.98
N ALA A 86 27.46 -11.91 1.47
CA ALA A 86 28.88 -12.27 1.42
C ALA A 86 29.45 -12.50 2.83
N GLU A 87 29.78 -13.76 3.16
CA GLU A 87 30.34 -14.14 4.45
C GLU A 87 31.73 -13.50 4.69
N PRO A 88 31.99 -12.93 5.88
CA PRO A 88 33.27 -12.30 6.16
C PRO A 88 34.37 -13.36 6.24
N SER A 89 35.45 -13.18 5.49
CA SER A 89 36.57 -14.13 5.46
C SER A 89 37.47 -14.08 6.71
N SER A 90 37.32 -13.06 7.56
CA SER A 90 38.14 -12.82 8.75
C SER A 90 37.34 -13.00 10.03
N VAL A 91 37.96 -13.58 11.06
CA VAL A 91 37.38 -13.71 12.41
C VAL A 91 36.97 -12.36 12.99
N VAL A 92 37.78 -11.31 12.74
CA VAL A 92 37.43 -9.92 13.14
C VAL A 92 36.18 -9.46 12.39
N GLY A 93 36.04 -9.83 11.12
CA GLY A 93 34.85 -9.53 10.32
C GLY A 93 33.59 -10.23 10.84
N ILE A 94 33.70 -11.51 11.24
CA ILE A 94 32.59 -12.24 11.88
C ILE A 94 32.16 -11.52 13.16
N LEU A 95 33.12 -11.14 14.01
CA LEU A 95 32.85 -10.45 15.27
C LEU A 95 32.21 -9.08 15.05
N LEU A 96 32.74 -8.29 14.10
CA LEU A 96 32.19 -6.97 13.79
C LEU A 96 30.76 -7.09 13.26
N LYS A 97 30.49 -8.01 12.34
CA LYS A 97 29.13 -8.29 11.87
C LYS A 97 28.17 -8.67 12.99
N GLN A 98 28.62 -9.48 13.96
CA GLN A 98 27.78 -9.84 15.10
C GLN A 98 27.48 -8.62 15.99
N ILE A 99 28.47 -7.75 16.21
CA ILE A 99 28.27 -6.50 16.97
C ILE A 99 27.28 -5.58 16.25
N ASP A 100 27.45 -5.41 14.93
CA ASP A 100 26.55 -4.59 14.10
C ASP A 100 25.12 -5.15 14.12
N LYS A 101 24.98 -6.48 14.02
CA LYS A 101 23.70 -7.18 14.12
C LYS A 101 23.04 -6.99 15.49
N ASP A 102 23.79 -7.21 16.58
CA ASP A 102 23.29 -7.05 17.95
C ASP A 102 22.86 -5.60 18.22
N GLN A 103 23.55 -4.62 17.60
CA GLN A 103 23.19 -3.21 17.70
C GLN A 103 21.91 -2.93 16.92
N ALA A 104 21.81 -3.39 15.66
CA ALA A 104 20.61 -3.23 14.83
C ALA A 104 19.37 -3.87 15.47
N GLU A 105 19.52 -5.06 16.08
CA GLU A 105 18.42 -5.73 16.78
C GLU A 105 17.92 -4.93 17.99
N LYS A 106 18.83 -4.30 18.75
CA LYS A 106 18.47 -3.43 19.89
C LYS A 106 17.74 -2.17 19.42
N ASP A 107 18.26 -1.53 18.37
CA ASP A 107 17.69 -0.30 17.82
C ASP A 107 16.29 -0.57 17.27
N LEU A 108 16.11 -1.68 16.55
CA LEU A 108 14.81 -2.15 16.08
C LEU A 108 13.83 -2.38 17.24
N GLN A 109 14.30 -3.06 18.31
CA GLN A 109 13.47 -3.34 19.48
C GLN A 109 13.04 -2.04 20.19
N GLN A 110 13.94 -1.05 20.25
CA GLN A 110 13.62 0.27 20.80
C GLN A 110 12.55 0.97 19.95
N GLN A 111 12.73 1.04 18.63
CA GLN A 111 11.76 1.69 17.74
C GLN A 111 10.36 1.04 17.81
N LYS A 112 10.29 -0.29 17.88
CA LYS A 112 9.03 -1.02 18.09
C LYS A 112 8.33 -0.63 19.39
N GLN A 113 9.08 -0.41 20.47
CA GLN A 113 8.51 0.02 21.76
C GLN A 113 7.99 1.46 21.69
N GLU A 114 8.73 2.35 21.02
CA GLU A 114 8.34 3.74 20.82
C GLU A 114 7.05 3.85 20.00
N GLU A 115 6.93 3.10 18.91
CA GLU A 115 5.72 3.04 18.08
C GLU A 115 4.51 2.49 18.85
N ALA A 116 4.71 1.41 19.62
CA ALA A 116 3.66 0.85 20.47
C ALA A 116 3.18 1.83 21.56
N GLY A 117 4.10 2.64 22.11
CA GLY A 117 3.76 3.71 23.04
C GLY A 117 2.92 4.81 22.38
N GLN A 118 3.30 5.25 21.18
CA GLN A 118 2.56 6.28 20.42
C GLN A 118 1.14 5.82 20.04
N GLN A 119 0.93 4.53 19.78
CA GLN A 119 -0.40 3.97 19.53
C GLN A 119 -1.27 4.01 20.80
N GLN A 120 -0.72 3.63 21.96
CA GLN A 120 -1.45 3.69 23.23
C GLN A 120 -1.83 5.12 23.65
N GLU A 121 -0.98 6.10 23.37
CA GLU A 121 -1.26 7.51 23.68
C GLU A 121 -2.39 8.09 22.81
N GLN A 122 -2.55 7.62 21.57
CA GLN A 122 -3.65 8.04 20.68
C GLN A 122 -4.99 7.36 20.98
N ASP A 123 -4.97 6.13 21.51
CA ASP A 123 -6.17 5.40 21.97
C ASP A 123 -6.66 5.83 23.38
N GLY A 124 -6.00 6.81 24.00
CA GLY A 124 -6.48 7.43 25.23
C GLY A 124 -7.81 8.14 24.97
N GLU A 125 -8.92 7.50 25.34
CA GLU A 125 -10.29 8.00 25.14
C GLU A 125 -10.41 9.51 25.39
N PRO A 126 -10.94 10.31 24.44
CA PRO A 126 -11.43 11.63 24.79
C PRO A 126 -12.55 11.42 25.81
N SER A 127 -12.28 11.80 27.06
CA SER A 127 -13.25 11.72 28.16
C SER A 127 -14.58 12.28 27.68
N ARG A 128 -15.57 11.39 27.48
CA ARG A 128 -16.89 11.78 26.99
C ARG A 128 -17.45 12.83 27.94
N PRO A 129 -17.80 14.05 27.45
CA PRO A 129 -18.41 15.04 28.31
C PRO A 129 -19.70 14.45 28.87
N ASN A 130 -19.78 14.39 30.20
CA ASN A 130 -20.91 13.87 30.94
C ASN A 130 -22.13 14.74 30.59
N SER A 131 -22.95 14.32 29.62
CA SER A 131 -24.18 15.03 29.26
C SER A 131 -25.15 14.97 30.44
N PRO A 132 -25.49 16.12 31.06
CA PRO A 132 -26.49 16.15 32.12
C PRO A 132 -27.86 16.17 31.48
N GLY A 133 -28.51 15.01 31.36
CA GLY A 133 -29.89 14.94 30.89
C GLY A 133 -30.27 13.55 30.39
N GLY A 134 -31.17 12.89 31.11
CA GLY A 134 -31.55 11.50 30.87
C GLY A 134 -32.29 11.29 29.54
N PHE A 135 -31.54 10.92 28.52
CA PHE A 135 -32.07 10.19 27.36
C PHE A 135 -31.77 8.70 27.57
N PRO A 136 -32.78 7.81 27.63
CA PRO A 136 -32.53 6.38 27.75
C PRO A 136 -32.02 5.87 26.40
N ARG A 137 -30.71 5.69 26.30
CA ARG A 137 -30.06 5.02 25.18
C ARG A 137 -30.21 3.51 25.34
N ALA A 138 -31.42 3.01 25.16
CA ALA A 138 -31.71 1.58 25.17
C ALA A 138 -32.54 1.22 23.94
N GLN A 139 -31.89 1.04 22.78
CA GLN A 139 -32.47 0.22 21.71
C GLN A 139 -31.50 -0.34 20.67
N TRP A 140 -30.19 -0.30 20.89
CA TRP A 140 -29.22 -1.08 20.10
C TRP A 140 -28.07 -1.49 21.00
N GLY A 141 -27.92 -2.80 21.24
CA GLY A 141 -26.75 -3.37 21.93
C GLY A 141 -26.74 -3.27 23.45
N ASN A 142 -27.84 -3.58 24.14
CA ASN A 142 -27.83 -3.75 25.60
C ASN A 142 -27.25 -5.13 25.98
N PHE A 143 -25.98 -5.37 25.63
CA PHE A 143 -25.25 -6.63 25.88
C PHE A 143 -24.13 -6.47 26.91
N ASP A 144 -23.92 -5.28 27.46
CA ASP A 144 -22.67 -4.98 28.16
C ASP A 144 -22.42 -5.87 29.39
N GLU A 145 -23.43 -6.18 30.21
CA GLU A 145 -23.23 -6.96 31.45
C GLU A 145 -23.14 -8.49 31.21
N GLU A 146 -23.87 -9.03 30.24
CA GLU A 146 -23.86 -10.47 29.91
C GLU A 146 -22.68 -10.83 28.99
N GLU A 147 -22.28 -9.92 28.10
CA GLU A 147 -21.09 -10.05 27.26
C GLU A 147 -19.81 -9.93 28.09
N GLU A 148 -19.73 -9.02 29.07
CA GLU A 148 -18.59 -8.95 30.00
C GLU A 148 -18.40 -10.26 30.79
N ALA A 149 -19.49 -10.87 31.26
CA ALA A 149 -19.46 -12.16 31.95
C ALA A 149 -19.03 -13.30 31.01
N ARG A 150 -19.51 -13.31 29.76
CA ARG A 150 -19.09 -14.26 28.72
C ARG A 150 -17.61 -14.10 28.37
N VAL A 151 -17.15 -12.89 28.12
CA VAL A 151 -15.74 -12.54 27.84
C VAL A 151 -14.84 -12.92 29.02
N ALA A 152 -15.29 -12.72 30.26
CA ALA A 152 -14.57 -13.17 31.46
C ALA A 152 -14.49 -14.71 31.58
N ALA A 153 -15.56 -15.43 31.23
CA ALA A 153 -15.58 -16.89 31.22
C ALA A 153 -14.68 -17.49 30.11
N LEU A 154 -14.63 -16.85 28.93
CA LEU A 154 -13.69 -17.17 27.84
C LEU A 154 -12.23 -16.92 28.26
N LYS A 155 -11.96 -15.87 29.05
CA LYS A 155 -10.62 -15.56 29.59
C LYS A 155 -10.11 -16.60 30.61
N CYS A 156 -10.98 -17.21 31.41
CA CYS A 156 -10.59 -18.21 32.42
C CYS A 156 -10.32 -19.63 31.86
N SER A 157 -10.95 -20.02 30.75
CA SER A 157 -10.77 -21.33 30.10
C SER A 157 -9.57 -21.39 29.13
N GLY A 158 -9.04 -20.24 28.70
CA GLY A 158 -7.93 -20.14 27.73
C GLY A 158 -6.52 -20.49 28.24
N LYS A 159 -6.35 -20.85 29.52
CA LYS A 159 -5.03 -21.10 30.11
C LYS A 159 -4.39 -22.45 29.70
N GLN A 160 -5.14 -23.36 29.07
CA GLN A 160 -4.63 -24.68 28.67
C GLN A 160 -4.42 -24.89 27.16
N LYS A 161 -4.89 -23.99 26.29
CA LYS A 161 -4.81 -24.13 24.81
C LYS A 161 -3.86 -23.14 24.12
N ARG A 162 -2.93 -22.51 24.83
CA ARG A 162 -1.87 -21.67 24.23
C ARG A 162 -0.70 -22.49 23.66
N ARG A 163 -0.96 -23.67 23.08
CA ARG A 163 0.12 -24.59 22.68
C ARG A 163 0.56 -24.45 21.22
N HIS A 164 -0.21 -23.83 20.35
CA HIS A 164 0.21 -23.57 18.97
C HIS A 164 -0.40 -22.25 18.49
N ALA A 165 0.24 -21.12 18.79
CA ALA A 165 0.00 -19.91 18.00
C ALA A 165 0.52 -20.21 16.59
N ILE A 166 -0.36 -20.13 15.58
CA ILE A 166 0.05 -20.29 14.19
C ILE A 166 1.05 -19.16 13.91
N PRO A 167 2.27 -19.45 13.43
CA PRO A 167 3.25 -18.42 13.10
C PRO A 167 2.66 -17.49 12.05
N ALA A 168 2.92 -16.17 12.15
CA ALA A 168 2.38 -15.16 11.24
C ALA A 168 2.65 -15.49 9.76
N ALA A 169 3.80 -16.09 9.46
CA ALA A 169 4.15 -16.60 8.13
C ALA A 169 3.19 -17.66 7.55
N GLN A 170 2.44 -18.38 8.40
CA GLN A 170 1.41 -19.35 7.98
C GLN A 170 0.00 -18.75 7.89
N LEU A 171 -0.19 -17.50 8.33
CA LEU A 171 -1.47 -16.80 8.25
C LEU A 171 -1.65 -16.05 6.94
N MET A 172 -0.57 -15.85 6.18
CA MET A 172 -0.60 -15.12 4.92
C MET A 172 -0.29 -16.02 3.72
N THR A 173 -1.07 -15.83 2.66
CA THR A 173 -0.91 -16.53 1.39
C THR A 173 0.35 -16.00 0.66
N ALA A 174 0.94 -16.81 -0.20
CA ALA A 174 2.11 -16.38 -1.00
C ALA A 174 1.86 -15.08 -1.80
N GLY A 175 0.64 -14.89 -2.33
CA GLY A 175 0.26 -13.65 -3.02
C GLY A 175 0.26 -12.43 -2.09
N GLU A 176 -0.32 -12.55 -0.90
CA GLU A 176 -0.34 -11.46 0.08
C GLU A 176 1.07 -11.11 0.58
N ARG A 177 1.94 -12.12 0.73
CA ARG A 177 3.37 -11.89 1.06
C ARG A 177 4.11 -11.13 -0.04
N ASN A 178 3.75 -11.34 -1.30
CA ASN A 178 4.33 -10.60 -2.41
C ASN A 178 3.81 -9.15 -2.45
N LEU A 179 2.51 -8.96 -2.24
CA LEU A 179 1.95 -7.61 -2.12
C LEU A 179 2.65 -6.81 -1.01
N LEU A 180 2.87 -7.40 0.17
CA LEU A 180 3.59 -6.71 1.23
C LEU A 180 5.06 -6.39 0.89
N ARG A 181 5.73 -7.24 0.10
CA ARG A 181 7.07 -6.92 -0.42
C ARG A 181 7.01 -5.75 -1.40
N ASP A 182 6.02 -5.74 -2.28
CA ASP A 182 5.84 -4.65 -3.24
C ASP A 182 5.51 -3.33 -2.53
N GLU A 183 4.72 -3.37 -1.45
CA GLU A 183 4.47 -2.21 -0.58
C GLU A 183 5.75 -1.72 0.10
N PHE A 184 6.58 -2.63 0.61
CA PHE A 184 7.87 -2.27 1.20
C PHE A 184 8.75 -1.54 0.17
N VAL A 185 8.90 -2.11 -1.03
CA VAL A 185 9.65 -1.50 -2.13
C VAL A 185 9.04 -0.15 -2.52
N GLY A 186 7.72 -0.08 -2.65
CA GLY A 186 6.98 1.13 -3.02
C GLY A 186 7.18 2.27 -2.02
N ILE A 187 7.15 2.00 -0.72
CA ILE A 187 7.41 3.00 0.33
C ILE A 187 8.85 3.50 0.23
N MET A 188 9.82 2.60 0.05
CA MET A 188 11.23 2.99 -0.10
C MET A 188 11.44 3.86 -1.34
N HIS A 189 10.84 3.49 -2.48
CA HIS A 189 10.86 4.28 -3.70
C HIS A 189 10.22 5.66 -3.50
N ALA A 190 9.06 5.72 -2.82
CA ALA A 190 8.36 6.97 -2.56
C ALA A 190 9.19 7.92 -1.69
N ARG A 191 9.84 7.42 -0.62
CA ARG A 191 10.74 8.20 0.23
C ARG A 191 11.95 8.72 -0.54
N PHE A 192 12.52 7.89 -1.42
CA PHE A 192 13.61 8.33 -2.29
C PHE A 192 13.19 9.49 -3.18
N ILE A 193 12.06 9.36 -3.88
CA ILE A 193 11.54 10.40 -4.78
C ILE A 193 11.19 11.68 -3.98
N ALA A 194 10.59 11.53 -2.80
CA ALA A 194 10.29 12.64 -1.90
C ALA A 194 11.53 13.37 -1.38
N GLY A 195 12.69 12.69 -1.34
CA GLY A 195 13.95 13.26 -0.85
C GLY A 195 14.12 13.11 0.66
N GLU A 196 13.47 12.12 1.26
CA GLU A 196 13.49 11.91 2.71
C GLU A 196 14.69 11.09 3.19
N GLU A 197 15.45 10.50 2.27
CA GLU A 197 16.59 9.65 2.61
C GLU A 197 17.83 10.48 2.96
N LYS A 198 18.12 10.58 4.26
CA LYS A 198 19.20 11.44 4.78
C LYS A 198 20.60 10.98 4.37
N GLU A 199 20.77 9.71 4.05
CA GLU A 199 22.05 9.10 3.68
C GLU A 199 22.42 9.36 2.23
N PHE A 200 21.45 9.78 1.40
CA PHE A 200 21.65 9.99 -0.02
C PHE A 200 21.88 11.48 -0.34
N ASP A 201 22.90 11.75 -1.17
CA ASP A 201 23.21 13.10 -1.65
C ASP A 201 22.43 13.44 -2.92
N TYR A 202 21.22 14.00 -2.75
CA TYR A 202 20.32 14.35 -3.85
C TYR A 202 20.84 15.46 -4.77
N THR A 203 21.85 16.23 -4.37
CA THR A 203 22.37 17.35 -5.18
C THR A 203 22.92 16.88 -6.53
N GLN A 204 23.43 15.65 -6.59
CA GLN A 204 23.97 15.04 -7.80
C GLN A 204 22.89 14.70 -8.84
N ILE A 205 21.65 14.50 -8.40
CA ILE A 205 20.51 14.17 -9.27
C ILE A 205 19.70 15.44 -9.56
N ASP A 206 19.37 16.20 -8.53
CA ASP A 206 18.45 17.33 -8.61
C ASP A 206 18.93 18.45 -9.55
N ASP A 207 20.24 18.68 -9.62
CA ASP A 207 20.85 19.71 -10.46
C ASP A 207 21.46 19.15 -11.77
N SER A 208 21.30 17.84 -12.03
CA SER A 208 21.88 17.18 -13.20
C SER A 208 20.86 17.02 -14.33
N ASP A 209 21.18 17.63 -15.48
CA ASP A 209 20.37 17.50 -16.71
C ASP A 209 20.47 16.09 -17.33
N ALA A 210 21.39 15.23 -16.88
CA ALA A 210 21.52 13.86 -17.39
C ALA A 210 20.37 12.93 -16.96
N TYR A 211 19.51 13.40 -16.05
CA TYR A 211 18.29 12.72 -15.60
C TYR A 211 17.02 13.42 -16.10
N ASP A 212 17.13 14.41 -16.99
CA ASP A 212 15.98 14.96 -17.70
C ASP A 212 15.45 13.92 -18.68
N ASP A 213 14.44 13.17 -18.24
CA ASP A 213 13.75 12.18 -19.08
C ASP A 213 12.74 12.87 -20.00
N LEU A 214 13.16 13.08 -21.25
CA LEU A 214 12.33 13.71 -22.27
C LEU A 214 11.10 12.87 -22.63
N ASP A 215 11.17 11.54 -22.48
CA ASP A 215 10.05 10.66 -22.80
C ASP A 215 8.93 10.86 -21.77
N THR A 216 9.29 10.99 -20.49
CA THR A 216 8.33 11.34 -19.43
C THR A 216 7.72 12.73 -19.68
N VAL A 217 8.52 13.72 -20.08
CA VAL A 217 8.01 15.07 -20.37
C VAL A 217 7.06 15.07 -21.56
N ASP A 218 7.39 14.36 -22.64
CA ASP A 218 6.54 14.23 -23.82
C ASP A 218 5.21 13.55 -23.47
N HIS A 219 5.25 12.50 -22.64
CA HIS A 219 4.05 11.83 -22.16
C HIS A 219 3.17 12.75 -21.30
N ASP A 220 3.76 13.46 -20.32
CA ASP A 220 3.04 14.42 -19.48
C ASP A 220 2.39 15.54 -20.33
N GLU A 221 3.09 16.00 -21.37
CA GLU A 221 2.57 17.02 -22.30
C GLU A 221 1.44 16.47 -23.18
N GLN A 222 1.55 15.22 -23.65
CA GLN A 222 0.49 14.52 -24.37
C GLN A 222 -0.75 14.33 -23.49
N GLU A 223 -0.60 13.80 -22.28
CA GLU A 223 -1.71 13.63 -21.35
C GLU A 223 -2.41 14.95 -21.03
N LYS A 224 -1.63 16.02 -20.83
CA LYS A 224 -2.18 17.36 -20.63
C LYS A 224 -3.01 17.82 -21.84
N TYR A 225 -2.54 17.55 -23.05
CA TYR A 225 -3.27 17.84 -24.29
C TYR A 225 -4.59 17.05 -24.36
N PHE A 226 -4.59 15.76 -24.06
CA PHE A 226 -5.81 14.94 -24.03
C PHE A 226 -6.82 15.38 -22.97
N ASN A 227 -6.36 15.72 -21.77
CA ASN A 227 -7.21 16.20 -20.67
C ASN A 227 -7.85 17.58 -20.98
N LEU A 228 -7.22 18.39 -21.85
CA LEU A 228 -7.78 19.66 -22.31
C LEU A 228 -8.85 19.48 -23.41
N ASP A 229 -8.80 18.39 -24.17
CA ASP A 229 -9.71 18.09 -25.28
C ASP A 229 -11.01 17.41 -24.80
N ASP A 230 -10.93 16.56 -23.76
CA ASP A 230 -12.11 15.89 -23.15
C ASP A 230 -12.89 16.78 -22.15
N GLY A 231 -12.39 18.01 -21.90
CA GLY A 231 -12.89 18.92 -20.87
C GLY A 231 -13.55 20.20 -21.37
N SER A 232 -13.70 20.40 -22.67
CA SER A 232 -14.45 21.55 -23.21
C SER A 232 -15.95 21.30 -23.25
N ASP A 233 -16.54 20.86 -22.14
CA ASP A 233 -17.95 21.12 -21.82
C ASP A 233 -18.06 22.56 -21.32
N GLU A 234 -17.85 23.54 -22.21
CA GLU A 234 -18.54 24.80 -22.04
C GLU A 234 -20.05 24.51 -22.20
N PRO A 235 -20.92 24.92 -21.26
CA PRO A 235 -22.36 24.89 -21.51
C PRO A 235 -22.66 25.94 -22.58
N ALA A 236 -22.57 25.51 -23.85
CA ALA A 236 -23.03 26.28 -24.98
C ALA A 236 -24.55 26.48 -24.82
N ASP A 237 -24.90 27.71 -24.44
CA ASP A 237 -26.23 28.27 -24.49
C ASP A 237 -26.94 27.93 -25.82
N GLY A 238 -28.06 27.22 -25.71
CA GLY A 238 -29.20 27.36 -26.62
C GLY A 238 -29.11 26.68 -27.99
N SER A 239 -29.40 25.38 -28.06
CA SER A 239 -30.15 24.80 -29.18
C SER A 239 -30.67 23.40 -28.82
N GLU A 240 -31.97 23.31 -28.51
CA GLU A 240 -32.72 22.07 -28.50
C GLU A 240 -32.49 21.29 -29.81
N ARG A 241 -31.76 20.18 -29.73
CA ARG A 241 -31.84 19.10 -30.71
C ARG A 241 -31.78 17.77 -29.97
N ASP A 242 -32.96 17.18 -29.83
CA ASP A 242 -33.14 15.76 -29.61
C ASP A 242 -32.45 14.98 -30.75
N ASP A 243 -31.24 14.49 -30.50
CA ASP A 243 -30.65 13.40 -31.28
C ASP A 243 -30.13 12.35 -30.29
N ALA A 244 -31.08 11.54 -29.81
CA ALA A 244 -30.81 10.29 -29.15
C ALA A 244 -29.99 9.40 -30.10
N MET A 245 -28.69 9.33 -29.86
CA MET A 245 -27.78 8.40 -30.53
C MET A 245 -28.19 6.99 -30.08
N HIS A 246 -29.03 6.38 -30.90
CA HIS A 246 -29.39 4.97 -30.83
C HIS A 246 -28.12 4.15 -31.09
N VAL A 247 -27.35 3.88 -30.04
CA VAL A 247 -26.30 2.86 -30.09
C VAL A 247 -27.03 1.53 -30.14
N GLU A 248 -27.05 0.94 -31.33
CA GLU A 248 -27.47 -0.42 -31.55
C GLU A 248 -26.58 -1.31 -30.69
N ASN A 249 -27.14 -1.76 -29.57
CA ASN A 249 -26.60 -2.78 -28.69
C ASN A 249 -26.45 -4.07 -29.51
N ALA A 250 -25.25 -4.26 -30.05
CA ALA A 250 -24.88 -5.41 -30.86
C ALA A 250 -23.53 -5.95 -30.37
N GLY A 251 -23.60 -6.79 -29.35
CA GLY A 251 -22.69 -7.94 -29.20
C GLY A 251 -21.50 -7.75 -28.26
N GLU A 252 -21.66 -8.33 -27.07
CA GLU A 252 -20.57 -8.86 -26.22
C GLU A 252 -19.65 -7.80 -25.58
N GLU A 253 -20.19 -7.06 -24.61
CA GLU A 253 -19.39 -6.66 -23.45
C GLU A 253 -18.85 -7.94 -22.82
N SER A 254 -17.59 -8.28 -23.13
CA SER A 254 -16.90 -9.39 -22.48
C SER A 254 -16.90 -9.11 -20.99
N GLU A 255 -17.53 -9.98 -20.21
CA GLU A 255 -17.62 -9.88 -18.75
C GLU A 255 -16.23 -9.59 -18.17
N ASP A 256 -16.06 -8.39 -17.61
CA ASP A 256 -14.80 -8.01 -16.98
C ASP A 256 -14.52 -8.96 -15.81
N ASP A 257 -13.24 -9.17 -15.48
CA ASP A 257 -12.82 -10.07 -14.39
C ASP A 257 -13.52 -9.75 -13.04
N LEU A 258 -13.94 -8.49 -12.87
CA LEU A 258 -14.72 -8.03 -11.73
C LEU A 258 -16.15 -8.61 -11.70
N ASP A 259 -16.83 -8.70 -12.85
CA ASP A 259 -18.17 -9.27 -12.97
C ASP A 259 -18.16 -10.78 -12.73
N ILE A 260 -17.11 -11.45 -13.23
CA ILE A 260 -16.87 -12.87 -12.97
C ILE A 260 -16.67 -13.09 -11.47
N TYR A 261 -15.87 -12.27 -10.81
CA TYR A 261 -15.63 -12.35 -9.36
C TYR A 261 -16.91 -12.09 -8.55
N MET A 262 -17.67 -11.03 -8.88
CA MET A 262 -18.92 -10.69 -8.21
C MET A 262 -19.97 -11.80 -8.35
N ARG A 263 -20.06 -12.47 -9.50
CA ARG A 263 -20.92 -13.66 -9.65
C ARG A 263 -20.46 -14.83 -8.81
N HIS A 264 -19.16 -15.10 -8.75
CA HIS A 264 -18.63 -16.18 -7.92
C HIS A 264 -18.90 -15.93 -6.43
N LEU A 265 -18.73 -14.69 -5.97
CA LEU A 265 -19.00 -14.30 -4.59
C LEU A 265 -20.50 -14.39 -4.25
N ASN A 266 -21.37 -13.87 -5.13
CA ASN A 266 -22.82 -13.96 -4.95
C ASN A 266 -23.31 -15.41 -4.94
N ARG A 267 -22.80 -16.25 -5.84
CA ARG A 267 -23.12 -17.68 -5.88
C ARG A 267 -22.64 -18.42 -4.63
N HIS A 268 -21.50 -18.04 -4.06
CA HIS A 268 -21.00 -18.61 -2.81
C HIS A 268 -21.87 -18.21 -1.61
N LEU A 269 -22.30 -16.94 -1.56
CA LEU A 269 -23.17 -16.42 -0.51
C LEU A 269 -24.57 -17.05 -0.56
N GLU A 270 -25.13 -17.22 -1.75
CA GLU A 270 -26.40 -17.94 -1.96
C GLU A 270 -26.30 -19.41 -1.53
N GLN A 271 -25.20 -20.08 -1.83
CA GLN A 271 -24.98 -21.46 -1.37
C GLN A 271 -24.88 -21.55 0.16
N GLN A 272 -24.21 -20.61 0.82
CA GLN A 272 -24.19 -20.54 2.28
C GLN A 272 -25.58 -20.31 2.87
N GLN A 273 -26.37 -19.40 2.29
CA GLN A 273 -27.74 -19.12 2.77
C GLN A 273 -28.67 -20.32 2.55
N MET A 274 -28.54 -21.03 1.42
CA MET A 274 -29.30 -22.25 1.13
C MET A 274 -28.90 -23.41 2.05
N MET A 275 -27.61 -23.59 2.36
CA MET A 275 -27.16 -24.61 3.32
C MET A 275 -27.61 -24.27 4.75
N ALA A 276 -27.59 -23.00 5.14
CA ALA A 276 -28.10 -22.54 6.43
C ALA A 276 -29.62 -22.72 6.57
N ALA A 277 -30.39 -22.48 5.50
CA ALA A 277 -31.84 -22.70 5.47
C ALA A 277 -32.22 -24.20 5.39
N GLY A 278 -31.43 -25.02 4.69
CA GLY A 278 -31.65 -26.47 4.56
C GLY A 278 -31.35 -27.26 5.83
N ALA A 279 -30.46 -26.77 6.71
CA ALA A 279 -30.17 -27.40 8.00
C ALA A 279 -31.30 -27.25 9.05
N ALA A 280 -32.27 -26.36 8.82
CA ALA A 280 -33.39 -26.13 9.72
C ALA A 280 -34.62 -27.03 9.44
N GLY A 281 -34.59 -27.85 8.39
CA GLY A 281 -35.73 -28.71 8.00
C GLY A 281 -35.31 -30.14 7.69
N THR A 282 -35.82 -31.09 8.50
CA THR A 282 -35.71 -32.57 8.35
C THR A 282 -34.44 -33.13 9.01
N ILE A 283 -34.51 -33.89 10.11
CA ILE A 283 -34.87 -35.32 10.13
C ILE A 283 -35.63 -35.68 11.42
N ARG A 284 -36.86 -36.17 11.27
CA ARG A 284 -37.56 -37.01 12.26
C ARG A 284 -37.58 -38.41 11.63
N ASP A 285 -36.72 -39.31 12.09
CA ASP A 285 -36.64 -40.68 11.59
C ASP A 285 -37.61 -41.58 12.37
N PRO A 286 -38.58 -42.26 11.72
CA PRO A 286 -39.55 -43.12 12.39
C PRO A 286 -39.14 -44.61 12.45
N SER A 287 -37.85 -44.96 12.32
CA SER A 287 -37.43 -46.37 12.42
C SER A 287 -36.24 -46.58 13.35
N CYS A 288 -36.52 -46.74 14.64
CA CYS A 288 -35.61 -47.41 15.55
C CYS A 288 -36.43 -48.04 16.67
N GLU A 289 -36.97 -49.23 16.39
CA GLU A 289 -37.42 -50.16 17.42
C GLU A 289 -36.17 -50.66 18.16
N TYR A 290 -36.07 -50.37 19.46
CA TYR A 290 -35.05 -50.96 20.33
C TYR A 290 -35.77 -51.98 21.22
N GLU A 291 -35.53 -53.25 20.92
CA GLU A 291 -35.88 -54.39 21.75
C GLU A 291 -35.13 -54.26 23.10
N SER A 292 -35.88 -54.31 24.20
CA SER A 292 -35.34 -54.53 25.54
C SER A 292 -35.18 -56.04 25.75
N ASP A 293 -33.94 -56.47 26.01
CA ASP A 293 -33.66 -57.72 26.73
C ASP A 293 -32.63 -57.44 27.85
N ASP A 294 -33.04 -57.90 29.04
CA ASP A 294 -32.36 -58.06 30.35
C ASP A 294 -31.64 -56.88 31.05
#